data_AF-A0A0B5DTG0-F1
#
_entry.id   AF-A0A0B5DTG0-F1
#
_cell.length_a   1.000
_cell.length_b   1.000
_cell.length_c   1.000
_cell.angle_alpha   90.00
_cell.angle_beta   90.00
_cell.angle_gamma   90.00
#
_symmetry.space_group_name_H-M   'P 1'
#
loop_
_entity.id
_entity.type
_entity.pdbx_description
1 polymer ?
#
loop_
_entity_poly.entity_id
_entity_poly.type
_entity_poly.pdbx_seq_one_letter_code
_entity_poly.pdbx_strand_id
1 'polypeptide(L)'
;MTENGSGHGKATRCGRRAPAAFSVQDILANFTGGLPVGTEVMTAEGCLPVEYLEPGDRVVTRGGLRVLRDIDTPAPGRFRLVFDRAEVVYAGGIQVMSDSGLPFAA
;
A
#
# COMPACT_ATOMS: atom_id res chain seq x y z
N MET A 1 14.59 -15.28 41.75
CA MET A 1 14.49 -16.34 40.73
C MET A 1 13.31 -15.96 39.84
N THR A 2 13.48 -14.95 38.99
CA THR A 2 13.91 -14.99 37.57
C THR A 2 12.78 -15.39 36.63
N GLU A 3 12.27 -14.35 35.95
CA GLU A 3 11.79 -14.29 34.55
C GLU A 3 10.65 -15.24 34.17
N ASN A 4 9.63 -14.77 33.44
CA ASN A 4 9.72 -14.65 31.98
C ASN A 4 8.77 -13.58 31.47
N GLY A 5 9.33 -12.42 31.13
CA GLY A 5 8.69 -11.48 30.22
C GLY A 5 8.78 -12.06 28.80
N SER A 6 7.69 -12.64 28.30
CA SER A 6 7.58 -12.95 26.87
C SER A 6 6.85 -11.81 26.18
N GLY A 7 7.63 -10.81 25.78
CA GLY A 7 7.19 -9.76 24.87
C GLY A 7 6.92 -10.34 23.49
N HIS A 8 5.67 -10.74 23.23
CA HIS A 8 5.20 -10.84 21.87
C HIS A 8 4.83 -9.42 21.42
N GLY A 9 5.75 -8.79 20.68
CA GLY A 9 5.46 -7.60 19.89
C GLY A 9 4.29 -7.91 18.96
N LYS A 10 3.08 -7.49 19.36
CA LYS A 10 1.91 -7.48 18.51
C LYS A 10 2.24 -6.52 17.37
N ALA A 11 2.70 -7.06 16.24
CA ALA A 11 2.61 -6.36 14.97
C ALA A 11 1.22 -5.76 14.91
N THR A 12 1.15 -4.45 14.86
CA THR A 12 -0.09 -3.67 14.91
C THR A 12 -0.93 -4.13 13.72
N ARG A 13 -1.83 -5.08 13.97
CA ARG A 13 -2.77 -5.59 12.98
C ARG A 13 -3.60 -4.38 12.61
N CYS A 14 -3.36 -3.84 11.41
CA CYS A 14 -4.15 -2.74 10.90
C CYS A 14 -5.61 -3.14 11.02
N GLY A 15 -6.27 -2.48 11.96
CA GLY A 15 -7.44 -2.98 12.65
C GLY A 15 -8.65 -2.20 12.19
N ARG A 16 -9.19 -2.58 11.03
CA ARG A 16 -10.60 -2.45 10.65
C ARG A 16 -10.84 -3.51 9.58
N ARG A 17 -11.99 -4.16 9.64
CA ARG A 17 -12.39 -5.29 8.79
C ARG A 17 -12.21 -4.93 7.31
N ALA A 18 -11.06 -5.29 6.73
CA ALA A 18 -10.78 -5.10 5.31
C ALA A 18 -11.76 -5.95 4.48
N PRO A 19 -12.50 -5.37 3.53
CA PRO A 19 -13.19 -6.17 2.53
C PRO A 19 -12.10 -6.87 1.70
N ALA A 20 -12.00 -8.20 1.86
CA ALA A 20 -11.04 -9.09 1.20
C ALA A 20 -9.58 -8.59 1.22
N ALA A 21 -8.76 -9.12 2.13
CA ALA A 21 -7.31 -8.95 2.06
C ALA A 21 -6.82 -9.44 0.68
N PHE A 22 -6.60 -8.50 -0.24
CA PHE A 22 -6.08 -8.81 -1.57
C PHE A 22 -4.73 -9.49 -1.40
N SER A 23 -4.61 -10.70 -1.95
CA SER A 23 -3.40 -11.49 -1.85
C SER A 23 -2.27 -10.79 -2.59
N VAL A 24 -1.06 -10.85 -2.06
CA VAL A 24 0.17 -10.46 -2.78
C VAL A 24 0.23 -11.12 -4.17
N GLN A 25 -0.38 -12.30 -4.34
CA GLN A 25 -0.47 -13.03 -5.61
C GLN A 25 -1.39 -12.36 -6.63
N ASP A 26 -2.50 -11.74 -6.21
CA ASP A 26 -3.42 -10.98 -7.09
C ASP A 26 -2.75 -9.72 -7.64
N ILE A 27 -2.01 -9.06 -6.75
CA ILE A 27 -1.14 -7.95 -7.04
C ILE A 27 -0.08 -8.36 -8.09
N LEU A 28 0.66 -9.45 -7.85
CA LEU A 28 1.74 -9.91 -8.74
C LEU A 28 1.26 -10.39 -10.12
N ALA A 29 0.07 -11.01 -10.21
CA ALA A 29 -0.43 -11.60 -11.46
C ALA A 29 -1.05 -10.57 -12.43
N ASN A 30 -1.48 -9.40 -11.94
CA ASN A 30 -2.29 -8.45 -12.70
C ASN A 30 -1.74 -7.01 -12.70
N PHE A 31 -0.48 -6.81 -12.29
CA PHE A 31 0.08 -5.47 -12.04
C PHE A 31 0.35 -4.59 -13.27
N THR A 32 0.02 -5.04 -14.48
CA THR A 32 0.21 -4.26 -15.71
C THR A 32 -0.74 -3.05 -15.74
N GLY A 33 -0.41 -1.99 -15.03
CA GLY A 33 -1.10 -0.69 -15.11
C GLY A 33 -1.62 -0.11 -13.80
N GLY A 34 -1.56 -0.78 -12.65
CA GLY A 34 -1.98 -0.17 -11.38
C GLY A 34 -2.37 -1.18 -10.30
N LEU A 35 -2.64 -0.65 -9.12
CA LEU A 35 -3.10 -1.39 -7.95
C LEU A 35 -4.58 -1.80 -8.12
N PRO A 36 -4.95 -3.06 -7.86
CA PRO A 36 -6.35 -3.44 -7.87
C PRO A 36 -7.12 -2.76 -6.72
N VAL A 37 -8.41 -2.53 -6.92
CA VAL A 37 -9.37 -2.09 -5.89
C VAL A 37 -9.21 -2.94 -4.63
N GLY A 38 -9.45 -2.36 -3.45
CA GLY A 38 -9.24 -3.04 -2.16
C GLY A 38 -7.78 -3.27 -1.75
N THR A 39 -6.79 -2.91 -2.57
CA THR A 39 -5.38 -2.97 -2.13
C THR A 39 -5.14 -1.99 -0.99
N GLU A 40 -4.70 -2.49 0.16
CA GLU A 40 -4.34 -1.67 1.31
C GLU A 40 -3.02 -0.93 1.06
N VAL A 41 -3.09 0.40 1.01
CA VAL A 41 -1.94 1.29 0.88
C VAL A 41 -1.62 1.89 2.23
N MET A 42 -0.34 1.88 2.62
CA MET A 42 0.08 2.48 3.88
C MET A 42 0.14 4.00 3.75
N THR A 43 -0.61 4.72 4.60
CA THR A 43 -0.68 6.18 4.62
C THR A 43 -0.31 6.74 6.00
N ALA A 44 -0.22 8.06 6.13
CA ALA A 44 0.03 8.72 7.41
C ALA A 44 -1.04 8.42 8.48
N GLU A 45 -2.29 8.19 8.05
CA GLU A 45 -3.43 7.91 8.95
C GLU A 45 -3.61 6.41 9.23
N GLY A 46 -2.82 5.55 8.60
CA GLY A 46 -2.92 4.08 8.68
C GLY A 46 -3.01 3.42 7.31
N CYS A 47 -3.35 2.13 7.26
CA CYS A 47 -3.59 1.47 5.97
C CYS A 47 -4.99 1.84 5.48
N LEU A 48 -5.06 2.48 4.32
CA LEU A 48 -6.30 2.80 3.63
C LEU A 48 -6.37 2.02 2.32
N PRO A 49 -7.55 1.51 1.91
CA PRO A 49 -7.67 0.89 0.61
C PRO A 49 -7.47 1.94 -0.49
N VAL A 50 -6.89 1.53 -1.61
CA VAL A 50 -6.50 2.43 -2.71
C VAL A 50 -7.67 3.25 -3.27
N GLU A 51 -8.89 2.71 -3.21
CA GLU A 51 -10.13 3.37 -3.65
C GLU A 51 -10.60 4.50 -2.73
N TYR A 52 -10.10 4.56 -1.50
CA TYR A 52 -10.39 5.61 -0.53
C TYR A 52 -9.32 6.70 -0.51
N LEU A 53 -8.22 6.53 -1.25
CA LEU A 53 -7.20 7.56 -1.37
C LEU A 53 -7.71 8.69 -2.25
N GLU A 54 -7.38 9.91 -1.86
CA GLU A 54 -7.65 11.10 -2.65
C GLU A 54 -6.36 11.88 -2.92
N PRO A 55 -6.30 12.63 -4.05
CA PRO A 55 -5.21 13.57 -4.28
C PRO A 55 -5.06 14.54 -3.09
N GLY A 56 -3.86 14.63 -2.53
CA GLY A 56 -3.58 15.35 -1.29
C GLY A 56 -3.28 14.45 -0.10
N ASP A 57 -3.65 13.17 -0.16
CA ASP A 57 -3.32 12.20 0.89
C ASP A 57 -1.82 11.92 0.99
N ARG A 58 -1.37 11.58 2.20
CA ARG A 58 0.04 11.27 2.47
C ARG A 58 0.25 9.78 2.51
N VAL A 59 0.88 9.25 1.46
CA VAL A 59 1.22 7.83 1.32
C VAL A 59 2.62 7.58 1.89
N VAL A 60 2.78 6.48 2.63
CA VAL A 60 4.06 6.00 3.11
C VAL A 60 4.79 5.30 1.98
N THR A 61 5.95 5.82 1.66
CA THR A 61 6.87 5.25 0.67
C THR A 61 8.18 4.86 1.34
N ARG A 62 9.03 4.09 0.65
CA ARG A 62 10.38 3.76 1.14
C ARG A 62 11.20 5.01 1.45
N GLY A 63 11.00 6.09 0.71
CA GLY A 63 11.68 7.38 0.90
C GLY A 63 11.06 8.28 1.97
N GLY A 64 10.02 7.83 2.68
CA GLY A 64 9.26 8.60 3.67
C GLY A 64 7.83 8.91 3.21
N LEU A 65 7.17 9.84 3.90
CA LEU A 65 5.81 10.26 3.55
C LEU A 65 5.81 11.15 2.30
N ARG A 66 4.96 10.83 1.34
CA ARG A 66 4.78 11.57 0.08
C ARG A 66 3.33 11.90 -0.15
N VAL A 67 3.09 13.12 -0.62
CA VAL A 67 1.74 13.58 -0.93
C VAL A 67 1.36 13.06 -2.31
N LEU A 68 0.27 12.33 -2.38
CA LEU A 68 -0.36 11.87 -3.60
C LEU A 68 -0.78 13.10 -4.41
N ARG A 69 -0.28 13.21 -5.64
CA ARG A 69 -0.56 14.35 -6.52
C ARG A 69 -1.85 14.13 -7.30
N ASP A 70 -2.03 12.91 -7.78
CA ASP A 70 -3.19 12.52 -8.57
C ASP A 70 -3.40 11.00 -8.51
N ILE A 71 -4.56 10.54 -8.98
CA ILE A 71 -4.91 9.12 -9.07
C ILE A 71 -5.45 8.83 -10.46
N ASP A 72 -4.68 8.07 -11.23
CA ASP A 72 -5.08 7.59 -12.55
C ASP A 72 -5.85 6.27 -12.43
N THR A 73 -6.91 6.09 -13.23
CA THR A 73 -7.68 4.84 -13.30
C THR A 73 -7.63 4.25 -14.71
N PRO A 74 -6.54 3.55 -15.07
CA PRO A 74 -6.35 3.07 -16.44
C PRO A 74 -7.30 1.94 -16.84
N ALA A 75 -7.94 1.28 -15.87
CA ALA A 75 -8.96 0.28 -16.09
C ALA A 75 -9.95 0.26 -14.91
N PRO A 76 -11.17 -0.27 -15.08
CA PRO A 76 -12.13 -0.42 -13.99
C PRO A 76 -11.53 -1.23 -12.83
N GLY A 77 -11.53 -0.65 -11.63
CA GLY A 77 -10.96 -1.29 -10.44
C GLY A 77 -9.42 -1.33 -10.43
N ARG A 78 -8.73 -0.54 -11.26
CA ARG A 78 -7.28 -0.32 -11.18
C ARG A 78 -6.98 1.14 -10.89
N PHE A 79 -6.08 1.35 -9.94
CA PHE A 79 -5.70 2.66 -9.43
C PHE A 79 -4.19 2.83 -9.50
N ARG A 80 -3.74 3.88 -10.16
CA ARG A 80 -2.33 4.25 -10.30
C ARG A 80 -2.10 5.52 -9.51
N LEU A 81 -1.19 5.43 -8.54
CA LEU A 81 -0.85 6.55 -7.67
C LEU A 81 0.18 7.43 -8.34
N VAL A 82 -0.19 8.68 -8.63
CA VAL A 82 0.69 9.65 -9.26
C VAL A 82 1.34 10.49 -8.17
N PHE A 83 2.66 10.46 -8.13
CA PHE A 83 3.47 11.30 -7.24
C PHE A 83 4.33 12.25 -8.07
N ASP A 84 4.95 13.22 -7.39
CA ASP A 84 5.88 14.18 -7.99
C ASP A 84 7.10 13.50 -8.64
N ARG A 85 7.49 12.32 -8.13
CA ARG A 85 8.54 11.46 -8.68
C ARG A 85 8.16 10.00 -8.51
N ALA A 86 8.78 9.12 -9.29
CA ALA A 86 8.62 7.67 -9.11
C ALA A 86 9.09 7.26 -7.71
N GLU A 87 8.21 6.63 -6.93
CA GLU A 87 8.46 6.25 -5.54
C GLU A 87 8.05 4.80 -5.31
N VAL A 88 8.67 4.17 -4.30
CA VAL A 88 8.30 2.82 -3.86
C VAL A 88 7.26 2.93 -2.75
N VAL A 89 6.01 2.58 -3.06
CA VAL A 89 4.86 2.60 -2.15
C VAL A 89 4.70 1.26 -1.45
N TYR A 90 4.32 1.29 -0.17
CA TYR A 90 3.93 0.08 0.55
C TYR A 90 2.44 -0.21 0.31
N ALA A 91 2.16 -1.27 -0.44
CA ALA A 91 0.81 -1.66 -0.83
C ALA A 91 0.62 -3.18 -0.74
N GLY A 92 -0.49 -3.65 -0.15
CA GLY A 92 -0.80 -5.07 0.02
C GLY A 92 0.26 -5.84 0.81
N GLY A 93 1.01 -5.16 1.67
CA GLY A 93 2.12 -5.74 2.43
C GLY A 93 3.44 -5.89 1.67
N ILE A 94 3.53 -5.42 0.42
CA ILE A 94 4.77 -5.43 -0.38
C ILE A 94 5.18 -4.01 -0.78
N GLN A 95 6.40 -3.87 -1.28
CA GLN A 95 6.91 -2.65 -1.88
C GLN A 95 6.64 -2.64 -3.39
N VAL A 96 6.08 -1.56 -3.89
CA VAL A 96 5.62 -1.42 -5.29
C VAL A 96 6.08 -0.09 -5.86
N MET A 97 6.64 -0.10 -7.07
CA MET A 97 6.93 1.12 -7.83
C MET A 97 5.65 1.84 -8.27
N SER A 98 5.51 3.13 -7.97
CA SER A 98 4.29 3.90 -8.30
C SER A 98 4.06 4.09 -9.81
N ASP A 99 5.12 4.12 -10.61
CA ASP A 99 5.09 4.41 -12.05
C ASP A 99 4.79 3.20 -12.94
N SER A 100 5.09 2.00 -12.45
CA SER A 100 5.01 0.76 -13.20
C SER A 100 4.08 -0.23 -12.52
N GLY A 101 3.83 -0.04 -11.22
CA GLY A 101 3.18 -1.04 -10.39
C GLY A 101 4.08 -2.25 -10.12
N LEU A 102 5.34 -2.27 -10.56
CA LEU A 102 6.14 -3.48 -10.39
C LEU A 102 6.51 -3.67 -8.91
N PRO A 103 6.52 -4.92 -8.41
CA PRO A 103 7.06 -5.21 -7.09
C PRO A 103 8.53 -4.79 -7.06
N PHE A 104 8.89 -4.00 -6.06
CA PHE A 104 10.27 -3.66 -5.80
C PHE A 104 10.87 -4.78 -4.93
N ALA A 105 11.56 -5.72 -5.58
CA ALA A 105 12.44 -6.66 -4.91
C ALA A 105 13.78 -5.96 -4.66
N ALA A 106 14.10 -5.69 -3.39
CA ALA A 106 15.40 -5.17 -2.97
C ALA A 106 16.44 -6.28 -2.90
#